data_AF-A0A7S4PM16-F1
#
_entry.id   AF-A0A7S4PM16-F1
#
_cell.length_a   1.000
_cell.length_b   1.000
_cell.length_c   1.000
_cell.angle_alpha   90.00
_cell.angle_beta   90.00
_cell.angle_gamma   90.00
#
_symmetry.space_group_name_H-M   'P 1'
#
loop_
_entity.id
_entity.type
_entity.pdbx_description
1 polymer ?
#
loop_
_entity_poly.entity_id
_entity_poly.type
_entity_poly.pdbx_seq_one_letter_code
_entity_poly.pdbx_strand_id
1 'polypeptide(L)'
;LLFFIWRFDSIKVAVERKLWKELVGLACHYAFMLYWVPAGTFVGALFLSGFMTAIITTVTHQSEELFFDENPEFVEGQFRSTRDAVCSNPFSEWLWGGMQYQLEHHLFPTMPRYRYPALVPHVKKFAEENGLEFRITPEFELLKMNWKLYSDIAKLPAEPGAKASRPPAPKQDITSFFANISGLFTKKNKAASSN
;
A
#
# COMPACT_ATOMS: atom_id res chain seq x y z
N LEU A 1 -1.91 -6.46 7.02
CA LEU A 1 -1.56 -7.83 6.58
C LEU A 1 -0.04 -8.01 6.44
N LEU A 2 0.68 -7.16 5.70
CA LEU A 2 2.14 -7.23 5.51
C LEU A 2 2.95 -7.48 6.81
N PHE A 3 2.78 -6.61 7.82
CA PHE A 3 3.49 -6.72 9.10
C PHE A 3 3.12 -7.97 9.91
N PHE A 4 1.95 -8.56 9.67
CA PHE A 4 1.57 -9.82 10.31
C PHE A 4 2.28 -10.99 9.64
N ILE A 5 2.31 -11.00 8.31
CA ILE A 5 3.01 -12.00 7.49
C ILE A 5 4.49 -12.03 7.84
N TRP A 6 5.17 -10.88 7.88
CA TRP A 6 6.59 -10.81 8.23
C TRP A 6 6.90 -11.38 9.62
N ARG A 7 6.01 -11.19 10.59
CA ARG A 7 6.19 -11.77 11.94
C ARG A 7 6.04 -13.28 11.92
N PHE A 8 5.05 -13.77 11.19
CA PHE A 8 4.85 -15.21 11.01
C PHE A 8 6.05 -15.84 10.29
N ASP A 9 6.53 -15.22 9.22
CA ASP A 9 7.69 -15.69 8.46
C ASP A 9 8.96 -15.68 9.30
N SER A 10 9.20 -14.65 10.11
CA SER A 10 10.34 -14.62 11.05
C SER A 10 10.31 -15.80 12.01
N ILE A 11 9.15 -16.12 12.60
CA ILE A 11 9.00 -17.28 13.49
C ILE A 11 9.23 -18.57 12.72
N LYS A 12 8.59 -18.73 11.55
CA LYS A 12 8.71 -19.90 10.70
C LYS A 12 10.17 -20.18 10.33
N VAL A 13 10.88 -19.19 9.82
CA VAL A 13 12.30 -19.31 9.44
C VAL A 13 13.16 -19.66 10.66
N ALA A 14 12.92 -19.03 11.81
CA ALA A 14 13.67 -19.32 13.03
C ALA A 14 13.46 -20.76 13.53
N VAL A 15 12.24 -21.30 13.41
CA VAL A 15 11.94 -22.71 13.70
C VAL A 15 12.62 -23.64 12.70
N GLU A 16 12.42 -23.41 11.39
CA GLU A 16 12.97 -24.26 10.32
C GLU A 16 14.50 -24.33 10.36
N ARG A 17 15.16 -23.19 10.64
CA ARG A 17 16.62 -23.10 10.71
C ARG A 17 17.18 -23.37 12.11
N LYS A 18 16.34 -23.75 13.08
CA LYS A 18 16.73 -24.06 14.47
C LYS A 18 17.50 -22.93 15.16
N LEU A 19 17.10 -21.68 14.90
CA LEU A 19 17.70 -20.47 15.46
C LEU A 19 17.16 -20.22 16.87
N TRP A 20 17.55 -21.06 17.84
CA TRP A 20 16.97 -21.04 19.18
C TRP A 20 17.18 -19.72 19.93
N LYS A 21 18.32 -19.05 19.74
CA LYS A 21 18.56 -17.73 20.36
C LYS A 21 17.57 -16.68 19.83
N GLU A 22 17.27 -16.71 18.53
CA GLU A 22 16.27 -15.83 17.91
C GLU A 22 14.87 -16.13 18.42
N LEU A 23 14.51 -17.41 18.56
CA LEU A 23 13.20 -17.80 19.09
C LEU A 23 13.00 -17.36 20.54
N VAL A 24 14.02 -17.52 21.39
CA VAL A 24 13.98 -17.01 22.77
C VAL A 24 13.88 -15.48 22.77
N GLY A 25 14.68 -14.80 21.94
CA GLY A 25 14.62 -13.34 21.80
C GLY A 25 13.24 -12.84 21.36
N LEU A 26 12.64 -13.48 20.35
CA LEU A 26 11.28 -13.19 19.88
C LEU A 26 10.24 -13.45 20.98
N ALA A 27 10.34 -14.57 21.69
CA ALA A 27 9.43 -14.89 22.79
C ALA A 27 9.51 -13.83 23.91
N CYS A 28 10.72 -13.46 24.33
CA CYS A 28 10.93 -12.39 25.30
C CYS A 28 10.38 -11.05 24.81
N HIS A 29 10.62 -10.69 23.54
CA HIS A 29 10.10 -9.46 22.94
C HIS A 29 8.57 -9.42 22.96
N TYR A 30 7.90 -10.49 22.52
CA TYR A 30 6.43 -10.52 22.50
C TYR A 30 5.82 -10.61 23.91
N ALA A 31 6.46 -11.34 24.83
CA ALA A 31 6.03 -11.36 26.23
C ALA A 31 6.11 -9.96 26.86
N PHE A 32 7.22 -9.23 26.61
CA PHE A 32 7.36 -7.84 27.03
C PHE A 32 6.29 -6.95 26.41
N MET A 33 6.09 -7.04 25.10
CA MET A 33 5.09 -6.21 24.40
C MET A 33 3.67 -6.48 24.89
N LEU A 34 3.26 -7.74 25.06
CA LEU A 34 1.92 -8.10 25.52
C LEU A 34 1.69 -7.76 27.00
N TYR A 35 2.76 -7.66 27.81
CA TYR A 35 2.67 -7.23 29.20
C TYR A 35 2.46 -5.71 29.32
N TRP A 36 3.23 -4.92 28.56
CA TRP A 36 3.21 -3.45 28.66
C TRP A 36 2.23 -2.76 27.73
N VAL A 37 1.86 -3.38 26.61
CA VAL A 37 1.01 -2.79 25.57
C VAL A 37 -0.33 -3.53 25.54
N PRO A 38 -1.46 -2.84 25.75
CA PRO A 38 -2.78 -3.44 25.60
C PRO A 38 -2.94 -4.09 24.22
N ALA A 39 -3.54 -5.29 24.18
CA ALA A 39 -3.67 -6.07 22.96
C ALA A 39 -4.36 -5.29 21.82
N GLY A 40 -5.38 -4.48 22.14
CA GLY A 40 -6.05 -3.62 21.16
C GLY A 40 -5.13 -2.58 20.52
N THR A 41 -4.26 -1.94 21.32
CA THR A 41 -3.26 -0.99 20.84
C THR A 41 -2.23 -1.68 19.95
N PHE A 42 -1.78 -2.87 20.34
CA PHE A 42 -0.83 -3.65 19.54
C PHE A 42 -1.40 -3.99 18.16
N VAL A 43 -2.63 -4.53 18.12
CA VAL A 43 -3.31 -4.87 16.85
C VAL A 43 -3.58 -3.62 16.01
N GLY A 44 -4.04 -2.53 16.63
CA GLY A 44 -4.27 -1.26 15.95
C GLY A 44 -3.00 -0.69 15.32
N ALA A 45 -1.88 -0.72 16.04
CA ALA A 45 -0.58 -0.28 15.52
C ALA A 45 -0.14 -1.13 14.32
N LEU A 46 -0.29 -2.45 14.37
CA LEU A 46 0.05 -3.34 13.24
C LEU A 46 -0.74 -3.01 11.97
N PHE A 47 -2.04 -2.74 12.13
CA PHE A 47 -2.89 -2.37 11.00
C PHE A 47 -2.50 -1.01 10.44
N LEU A 48 -2.37 -0.01 11.31
CA LEU A 48 -2.04 1.36 10.91
C LEU A 48 -0.66 1.44 10.25
N SER A 49 0.37 0.82 10.82
CA SER A 49 1.72 0.80 10.21
C SER A 49 1.73 0.12 8.84
N GLY A 50 0.98 -0.99 8.70
CA GLY A 50 0.82 -1.67 7.41
C GLY A 50 0.12 -0.82 6.36
N PHE A 51 -0.95 -0.15 6.76
CA PHE A 51 -1.70 0.75 5.91
C PHE A 51 -0.85 1.95 5.48
N MET A 52 -0.15 2.60 6.41
CA MET A 52 0.74 3.72 6.11
C MET A 52 1.88 3.31 5.16
N THR A 53 2.53 2.16 5.41
CA THR A 53 3.60 1.67 4.52
C THR A 53 3.07 1.44 3.11
N ALA A 54 1.89 0.82 2.97
CA ALA A 54 1.25 0.57 1.68
C ALA A 54 0.81 1.85 0.95
N ILE A 55 0.67 2.98 1.63
CA ILE A 55 0.26 4.25 1.02
C ILE A 55 1.45 5.17 0.76
N ILE A 56 2.51 5.11 1.58
CA ILE A 56 3.64 6.04 1.47
C ILE A 56 4.76 5.45 0.60
N THR A 57 5.02 4.14 0.72
CA THR A 57 6.20 3.53 0.07
C THR A 57 5.93 3.15 -1.38
N THR A 58 4.70 2.81 -1.75
CA THR A 58 4.45 2.16 -3.05
C THR A 58 3.79 3.06 -4.09
N VAL A 59 3.18 4.17 -3.68
CA VAL A 59 2.39 5.04 -4.56
C VAL A 59 3.23 5.77 -5.61
N THR A 60 4.52 5.88 -5.38
CA THR A 60 5.55 6.47 -6.26
C THR A 60 6.00 5.55 -7.39
N HIS A 61 5.55 4.29 -7.39
CA HIS A 61 5.91 3.27 -8.40
C HIS A 61 4.69 2.63 -9.05
N GLN A 62 3.60 2.50 -8.30
CA GLN A 62 2.44 1.71 -8.70
C GLN A 62 1.70 2.28 -9.93
N SER A 63 1.74 3.59 -10.15
CA SER A 63 1.14 4.25 -11.31
C SER A 63 2.07 4.44 -12.50
N GLU A 64 3.30 3.94 -12.41
CA GLU A 64 4.32 4.13 -13.44
C GLU A 64 4.36 2.99 -14.46
N GLU A 65 5.23 3.13 -15.46
CA GLU A 65 5.34 2.18 -16.56
C GLU A 65 5.75 0.79 -16.07
N LEU A 66 5.07 -0.23 -16.60
CA LEU A 66 5.42 -1.64 -16.42
C LEU A 66 6.05 -2.15 -17.71
N PHE A 67 7.30 -2.58 -17.63
CA PHE A 67 8.01 -3.15 -18.77
C PHE A 67 7.75 -4.67 -18.84
N PHE A 68 7.14 -5.13 -19.92
CA PHE A 68 6.90 -6.57 -20.16
C PHE A 68 7.89 -7.14 -21.18
N ASP A 69 8.06 -6.45 -22.31
CA ASP A 69 8.91 -6.87 -23.42
C ASP A 69 10.12 -5.95 -23.62
N GLU A 70 10.20 -4.89 -22.83
CA GLU A 70 11.25 -3.87 -22.90
C GLU A 70 12.22 -4.01 -21.72
N ASN A 71 13.50 -3.74 -21.98
CA ASN A 71 14.54 -3.68 -20.95
C ASN A 71 15.29 -2.35 -21.09
N PRO A 72 14.76 -1.24 -20.56
CA PRO A 72 15.43 0.05 -20.64
C PRO A 72 16.78 0.00 -19.91
N GLU A 73 17.70 0.87 -20.32
CA GLU A 73 18.95 1.09 -19.57
C GLU A 73 18.61 1.50 -18.12
N PHE A 74 19.49 1.18 -17.16
CA PHE A 74 19.20 1.32 -15.75
C PHE A 74 18.68 2.71 -15.37
N VAL A 75 19.34 3.78 -15.82
CA VAL A 75 18.97 5.16 -15.50
C VAL A 75 17.63 5.49 -16.13
N GLU A 76 17.46 5.26 -17.43
CA GLU A 76 16.19 5.48 -18.13
C GLU A 76 15.03 4.71 -17.47
N GLY A 77 15.28 3.46 -17.11
CA GLY A 77 14.34 2.60 -16.40
C GLY A 77 13.89 3.21 -15.08
N GLN A 78 14.80 3.81 -14.30
CA GLN A 78 14.41 4.49 -13.05
C GLN A 78 13.54 5.72 -13.34
N PHE A 79 13.87 6.53 -14.34
CA PHE A 79 13.05 7.69 -14.73
C PHE A 79 11.63 7.29 -15.17
N ARG A 80 11.48 6.16 -15.86
CA ARG A 80 10.19 5.70 -16.41
C ARG A 80 9.35 4.89 -15.43
N SER A 81 9.97 4.22 -14.47
CA SER A 81 9.29 3.36 -13.49
C SER A 81 9.15 3.97 -12.09
N THR A 82 9.61 5.20 -11.90
CA THR A 82 9.51 5.91 -10.62
C THR A 82 8.99 7.33 -10.80
N ARG A 83 8.41 7.87 -9.74
CA ARG A 83 7.90 9.23 -9.65
C ARG A 83 8.13 9.78 -8.24
N ASP A 84 8.48 11.05 -8.16
CA ASP A 84 8.59 11.77 -6.90
C ASP A 84 7.29 12.44 -6.47
N ALA A 85 7.18 12.75 -5.18
CA ALA A 85 6.03 13.43 -4.61
C ALA A 85 6.39 14.82 -4.07
N VAL A 86 5.45 15.77 -4.19
CA VAL A 86 5.52 17.06 -3.50
C VAL A 86 4.63 17.01 -2.27
N CYS A 87 5.24 17.09 -1.09
CA CYS A 87 4.54 17.17 0.17
C CYS A 87 3.90 18.56 0.35
N SER A 88 2.68 18.62 0.92
CA SER A 88 1.93 19.88 1.04
C SER A 88 2.36 20.75 2.22
N ASN A 89 3.00 20.18 3.24
CA ASN A 89 3.37 20.86 4.48
C ASN A 89 4.43 20.07 5.26
N PRO A 90 5.06 20.65 6.30
CA PRO A 90 6.12 20.00 7.09
C PRO A 90 5.68 18.72 7.82
N PHE A 91 4.42 18.63 8.24
CA PHE A 91 3.91 17.39 8.83
C PHE A 91 3.85 16.29 7.77
N SER A 92 3.48 16.62 6.54
CA SER A 92 3.51 15.65 5.46
C SER A 92 4.94 15.25 5.10
N GLU A 93 5.89 16.18 5.02
CA GLU A 93 7.31 15.82 4.81
C GLU A 93 7.83 14.86 5.89
N TRP A 94 7.46 15.09 7.16
CA TRP A 94 7.74 14.18 8.26
C TRP A 94 7.07 12.82 8.07
N LEU A 95 5.80 12.81 7.67
CA LEU A 95 5.01 11.60 7.47
C LEU A 95 5.59 10.72 6.35
N TRP A 96 5.98 11.34 5.23
CA TRP A 96 6.62 10.67 4.11
C TRP A 96 8.04 10.20 4.44
N GLY A 97 8.73 10.83 5.39
CA GLY A 97 10.00 10.34 5.93
C GLY A 97 11.12 10.21 4.90
N GLY A 98 11.10 11.03 3.85
CA GLY A 98 12.04 10.99 2.72
C GLY A 98 11.63 10.06 1.58
N MET A 99 10.47 9.39 1.68
CA MET A 99 9.95 8.50 0.62
C MET A 99 9.37 9.26 -0.57
N GLN A 100 9.30 10.59 -0.51
CA GLN A 100 8.87 11.43 -1.64
C GLN A 100 9.94 11.59 -2.73
N TYR A 101 11.18 11.14 -2.47
CA TYR A 101 12.35 11.24 -3.35
C TYR A 101 12.77 9.83 -3.82
N GLN A 102 11.91 9.16 -4.58
CA GLN A 102 12.19 7.79 -5.00
C GLN A 102 13.18 7.75 -6.14
N LEU A 103 13.09 8.67 -7.10
CA LEU A 103 14.03 8.68 -8.20
C LEU A 103 15.46 8.86 -7.69
N GLU A 104 15.69 9.78 -6.74
CA GLU A 104 16.99 9.95 -6.09
C GLU A 104 17.42 8.70 -5.32
N HIS A 105 16.50 8.05 -4.61
CA HIS A 105 16.81 6.82 -3.88
C HIS A 105 17.26 5.69 -4.80
N HIS A 106 16.60 5.54 -5.94
CA HIS A 106 16.92 4.50 -6.91
C HIS A 106 18.25 4.76 -7.64
N LEU A 107 18.53 6.02 -7.99
CA LEU A 107 19.79 6.39 -8.64
C LEU A 107 20.98 6.42 -7.66
N PHE A 108 20.75 6.80 -6.40
CA PHE A 108 21.78 6.98 -5.38
C PHE A 108 21.41 6.31 -4.04
N PRO A 109 21.25 4.98 -4.00
CA PRO A 109 20.70 4.26 -2.84
C PRO A 109 21.55 4.36 -1.57
N THR A 110 22.83 4.72 -1.70
CA THR A 110 23.76 4.90 -0.58
C THR A 110 23.76 6.33 -0.03
N MET A 111 23.14 7.29 -0.72
CA MET A 111 23.08 8.68 -0.27
C MET A 111 22.05 8.81 0.87
N PRO A 112 22.36 9.53 1.96
CA PRO A 112 21.41 9.69 3.04
C PRO A 112 20.23 10.59 2.63
N ARG A 113 19.01 10.19 3.01
CA ARG A 113 17.73 10.82 2.62
C ARG A 113 17.66 12.33 2.78
N TYR A 114 18.26 12.89 3.83
CA TYR A 114 18.25 14.35 4.07
C TYR A 114 19.05 15.15 3.02
N ARG A 115 19.84 14.48 2.16
CA ARG A 115 20.58 15.10 1.06
C ARG A 115 19.80 15.11 -0.25
N TYR A 116 18.75 14.30 -0.38
CA TYR A 116 17.94 14.24 -1.60
C TYR A 116 17.36 15.60 -2.04
N PRO A 117 16.87 16.49 -1.14
CA PRO A 117 16.40 17.81 -1.56
C PRO A 117 17.47 18.63 -2.31
N ALA A 118 18.75 18.46 -1.96
CA ALA A 118 19.86 19.12 -2.64
C ALA A 118 20.26 18.41 -3.96
N LEU A 119 19.91 17.13 -4.11
CA LEU A 119 20.18 16.32 -5.29
C LEU A 119 19.13 16.55 -6.40
N VAL A 120 17.86 16.75 -6.05
CA VAL A 120 16.74 16.95 -7.00
C VAL A 120 17.07 17.93 -8.14
N PRO A 121 17.64 19.13 -7.90
CA PRO A 121 17.95 20.06 -8.99
C PRO A 121 18.98 19.51 -9.99
N HIS A 122 19.91 18.67 -9.52
CA HIS A 122 20.94 18.05 -10.36
C HIS A 122 20.34 16.92 -11.20
N VAL A 123 19.48 16.08 -10.61
CA VAL A 123 18.77 15.00 -11.32
C VAL A 123 17.83 15.59 -12.37
N LYS A 124 17.10 16.66 -12.03
CA LYS A 124 16.24 17.36 -12.98
C LYS A 124 17.02 17.96 -14.15
N LYS A 125 18.15 18.61 -13.87
CA LYS A 125 19.04 19.15 -14.93
C LYS A 125 19.58 18.03 -15.83
N PHE A 126 20.02 16.92 -15.25
CA PHE A 126 20.46 15.75 -16.00
C PHE A 126 19.33 15.22 -16.90
N ALA A 127 18.10 15.17 -16.40
CA ALA A 127 16.94 14.73 -17.18
C ALA A 127 16.72 15.64 -18.41
N GLU A 128 16.75 16.96 -18.21
CA GLU A 128 16.60 17.95 -19.28
C GLU A 128 17.71 17.83 -20.35
N GLU A 129 18.97 17.62 -19.94
CA GLU A 129 20.11 17.48 -20.85
C GLU A 129 20.07 16.18 -21.68
N ASN A 130 19.38 15.15 -21.20
CA ASN A 130 19.32 13.82 -21.83
C ASN A 130 17.94 13.49 -22.41
N GLY A 131 16.99 14.44 -22.41
CA GLY A 131 15.64 14.21 -22.93
C GLY A 131 14.80 13.22 -22.12
N LEU A 132 15.08 13.09 -20.82
CA LEU A 132 14.34 12.23 -19.89
C LEU A 132 13.22 13.02 -19.19
N GLU A 133 12.08 12.39 -18.95
CA GLU A 133 10.98 13.00 -18.22
C GLU A 133 11.19 12.90 -16.71
N PHE A 134 11.41 14.03 -16.03
CA PHE A 134 11.42 14.07 -14.56
C PHE A 134 9.99 14.12 -14.02
N ARG A 135 9.48 12.98 -13.52
CA ARG A 135 8.11 12.82 -13.03
C ARG A 135 7.99 13.20 -11.56
N ILE A 136 7.18 14.22 -11.27
CA ILE A 136 6.88 14.66 -9.91
C ILE A 136 5.42 15.08 -9.79
N THR A 137 4.77 14.80 -8.66
CA THR A 137 3.33 15.06 -8.49
C THR A 137 2.96 15.42 -7.05
N PRO A 138 2.04 16.37 -6.79
CA PRO A 138 1.53 16.62 -5.45
C PRO A 138 0.96 15.36 -4.80
N GLU A 139 1.28 15.14 -3.54
CA GLU A 139 0.97 13.89 -2.82
C GLU A 139 -0.50 13.44 -2.92
N PHE A 140 -1.46 14.36 -2.79
CA PHE A 140 -2.88 13.99 -2.86
C PHE A 140 -3.34 13.65 -4.28
N GLU A 141 -2.74 14.26 -5.30
CA GLU A 141 -3.00 13.89 -6.69
C GLU A 141 -2.40 12.51 -6.99
N LEU A 142 -1.20 12.23 -6.46
CA LEU A 142 -0.58 10.92 -6.58
C LEU A 142 -1.45 9.81 -5.95
N LEU A 143 -2.03 10.07 -4.78
CA LEU A 143 -2.97 9.13 -4.15
C LEU A 143 -4.22 8.90 -5.00
N LYS A 144 -4.78 9.96 -5.61
CA LYS A 144 -5.93 9.84 -6.52
C LYS A 144 -5.57 9.05 -7.78
N MET A 145 -4.39 9.27 -8.37
CA MET A 145 -3.90 8.53 -9.53
C MET A 145 -3.82 7.03 -9.22
N ASN A 146 -3.22 6.68 -8.09
CA ASN A 146 -3.13 5.29 -7.64
C ASN A 146 -4.51 4.67 -7.40
N TRP A 147 -5.40 5.37 -6.69
CA TRP A 147 -6.77 4.92 -6.48
C TRP A 147 -7.50 4.67 -7.80
N LYS A 148 -7.36 5.61 -8.75
CA LYS A 148 -7.96 5.50 -10.08
C LYS A 148 -7.44 4.28 -10.82
N LEU A 149 -6.12 4.07 -10.85
CA LEU A 149 -5.51 2.88 -11.45
C LEU A 149 -6.10 1.60 -10.88
N TYR A 150 -6.15 1.46 -9.55
CA TYR A 150 -6.72 0.27 -8.91
C TYR A 150 -8.20 0.09 -9.19
N SER A 151 -8.98 1.17 -9.17
CA SER A 151 -10.39 1.15 -9.55
C SER A 151 -10.57 0.65 -10.98
N ASP A 152 -9.72 1.09 -11.90
CA ASP A 152 -9.82 0.75 -13.31
C ASP A 152 -9.39 -0.70 -13.54
N ILE A 153 -8.29 -1.16 -12.92
CA ILE A 153 -7.86 -2.57 -12.91
C ILE A 153 -8.95 -3.48 -12.31
N ALA A 154 -9.58 -3.07 -11.21
CA ALA A 154 -10.62 -3.88 -10.55
C ALA A 154 -11.89 -4.07 -11.40
N LYS A 155 -12.07 -3.26 -12.46
CA LYS A 155 -13.19 -3.36 -13.41
C LYS A 155 -12.83 -4.15 -14.66
N LEU A 156 -11.55 -4.44 -14.89
CA LEU A 156 -11.12 -5.23 -16.04
C LEU A 156 -11.67 -6.67 -15.93
N PRO A 157 -11.97 -7.32 -17.08
CA PRO A 157 -12.30 -8.74 -17.06
C PRO A 157 -11.15 -9.55 -16.46
N ALA A 158 -11.49 -10.67 -15.83
CA ALA A 158 -10.48 -11.57 -15.29
C ALA A 158 -9.60 -12.10 -16.44
N GLU A 159 -8.28 -12.06 -16.24
CA GLU A 159 -7.33 -12.64 -17.17
C GLU A 159 -7.62 -14.14 -17.38
N PRO A 160 -7.74 -14.61 -18.64
CA PRO A 160 -8.00 -16.02 -18.93
C PRO A 160 -6.96 -16.93 -18.27
N GLY A 161 -7.42 -17.89 -17.46
CA GLY A 161 -6.55 -18.84 -16.75
C GLY A 161 -5.93 -18.31 -15.45
N ALA A 162 -6.20 -17.07 -15.04
CA ALA A 162 -5.78 -16.57 -13.74
C ALA A 162 -6.51 -17.31 -12.61
N LYS A 163 -5.77 -17.65 -11.54
CA LYS A 163 -6.37 -18.22 -10.33
C LYS A 163 -7.33 -17.20 -9.71
N ALA A 164 -8.58 -17.60 -9.49
CA ALA A 164 -9.57 -16.74 -8.87
C ALA A 164 -9.12 -16.34 -7.45
N SER A 165 -8.90 -15.04 -7.22
CA SER A 165 -8.55 -14.48 -5.91
C SER A 165 -9.78 -14.32 -5.00
N ARG A 166 -10.98 -14.38 -5.58
CA ARG A 166 -12.26 -14.46 -4.87
C ARG A 166 -12.98 -15.73 -5.29
N PRO A 167 -13.69 -16.43 -4.38
CA PRO A 167 -14.70 -17.38 -4.81
C PRO A 167 -15.70 -16.66 -5.74
N PRO A 168 -16.33 -17.38 -6.69
CA PRO A 168 -17.31 -16.78 -7.59
C PRO A 168 -18.30 -15.96 -6.77
N ALA A 169 -18.48 -14.69 -7.14
CA ALA A 169 -19.44 -13.84 -6.43
C ALA A 169 -20.77 -14.58 -6.39
N PRO A 170 -21.38 -14.83 -5.20
CA PRO A 170 -22.74 -15.33 -5.19
C PRO A 170 -23.57 -14.32 -5.97
N LYS A 171 -24.40 -14.80 -6.91
CA LYS A 171 -25.37 -13.94 -7.59
C LYS A 171 -26.20 -13.29 -6.48
N GLN A 172 -25.91 -12.04 -6.16
CA GLN A 172 -26.67 -11.31 -5.16
C GLN A 172 -28.02 -11.03 -5.79
N ASP A 173 -28.99 -11.87 -5.46
CA ASP A 173 -30.37 -11.59 -5.78
C ASP A 173 -30.86 -10.47 -4.87
N ILE A 174 -30.60 -9.23 -5.29
CA ILE A 174 -31.03 -8.01 -4.62
C ILE A 174 -32.56 -7.95 -4.48
N THR A 175 -33.32 -8.74 -5.24
CA THR A 175 -34.78 -8.78 -5.11
C THR A 175 -35.20 -9.33 -3.75
N SER A 176 -34.44 -10.27 -3.18
CA SER A 176 -34.67 -10.82 -1.83
C SER A 176 -34.44 -9.80 -0.70
N PHE A 177 -33.51 -8.86 -0.89
CA PHE A 177 -33.24 -7.78 0.05
C PHE A 177 -34.38 -6.75 0.05
N PHE A 178 -34.87 -6.35 -1.13
CA PHE A 178 -36.02 -5.44 -1.25
C PHE A 178 -37.34 -6.09 -0.81
N ALA A 179 -37.54 -7.39 -1.04
CA ALA A 179 -38.70 -8.14 -0.56
C ALA A 179 -38.74 -8.23 0.99
N ASN A 180 -37.58 -8.37 1.64
CA ASN A 180 -37.51 -8.34 3.10
C ASN A 180 -37.82 -6.95 3.67
N ILE A 181 -37.32 -5.88 3.04
CA ILE A 181 -37.62 -4.50 3.46
C ILE A 181 -39.12 -4.21 3.33
N SER A 182 -39.75 -4.57 2.21
CA SER A 182 -41.19 -4.35 2.01
C SER A 182 -42.05 -5.20 2.96
N GLY A 183 -41.61 -6.42 3.29
CA GLY A 183 -42.22 -7.29 4.31
C GLY A 183 -42.17 -6.72 5.74
N LEU A 184 -41.11 -5.99 6.08
CA LEU A 184 -40.95 -5.30 7.37
C LEU A 184 -41.95 -4.13 7.53
N PHE A 185 -42.20 -3.37 6.45
CA PHE A 185 -43.18 -2.27 6.48
C PHE A 185 -44.64 -2.76 6.51
N THR A 186 -44.94 -3.88 5.86
CA THR A 186 -46.30 -4.47 5.89
C THR A 186 -46.63 -5.14 7.23
N LYS A 187 -45.67 -5.79 7.90
CA LYS A 187 -45.87 -6.33 9.25
C LYS A 187 -46.10 -5.24 10.31
N LYS A 188 -45.40 -4.10 10.22
CA LYS A 188 -45.59 -2.97 11.14
C LYS A 188 -46.99 -2.35 11.03
N ASN A 189 -47.55 -2.27 9.83
CA ASN A 189 -48.88 -1.68 9.62
C ASN A 189 -50.03 -2.59 10.08
N LYS A 190 -49.88 -3.92 10.00
CA LYS A 190 -50.90 -4.87 10.51
C LYS A 190 -50.95 -4.93 12.04
N ALA A 191 -49.84 -4.71 12.73
CA ALA A 191 -49.80 -4.70 14.19
C ALA A 191 -50.35 -3.40 14.80
N ALA A 192 -50.41 -2.31 14.03
CA ALA A 192 -50.93 -1.01 14.47
C ALA A 192 -52.44 -0.84 14.23
N SER A 193 -53.08 -1.72 13.46
CA SER A 193 -54.51 -1.62 13.10
C SER A 193 -55.42 -2.60 13.84
N SER A 194 -54.92 -3.31 14.88
CA SER A 194 -55.67 -4.33 15.63
C SER A 194 -55.87 -3.98 17.11
N ASN A 195 -55.90 -2.69 17.45
CA ASN A 195 -56.35 -2.17 18.76
C ASN A 195 -57.51 -1.22 18.55
#